data_AF-A0A3A8NK67-F1
#
_entry.id   AF-A0A3A8NK67-F1
#
_cell.length_a   1.000
_cell.length_b   1.000
_cell.length_c   1.000
_cell.angle_alpha   90.00
_cell.angle_beta   90.00
_cell.angle_gamma   90.00
#
_symmetry.space_group_name_H-M   'P 1'
#
loop_
_entity.id
_entity.type
_entity.pdbx_description
1 polymer ?
#
loop_
_entity_poly.entity_id
_entity_poly.type
_entity_poly.pdbx_seq_one_letter_code
_entity_poly.pdbx_strand_id
1 'polypeptide(L)'
;MRPQAERVAGLPVRWRSRAAPLEPVAVAGVGAVAHVLGQRALLADDAALTAWSGVAGPDVLVLLGAEASLPWVEGVVYLGRDPLAPALLLPCALEPEVAVSLLERALLAGQGDAPLAVLPASGQLVPVGAAQQVVRASLEAWLTSAKGTEAGT
;
A
#
# COMPACT_ATOMS: atom_id res chain seq x y z
N MET A 1 -16.80 -16.36 14.93
CA MET A 1 -16.50 -14.90 14.87
C MET A 1 -16.74 -14.44 13.43
N ARG A 2 -17.63 -13.48 13.20
CA ARG A 2 -17.78 -12.86 11.88
C ARG A 2 -16.67 -11.82 11.71
N PRO A 3 -16.01 -11.69 10.54
CA PRO A 3 -15.04 -10.62 10.32
C PRO A 3 -15.76 -9.28 10.51
N GLN A 4 -15.13 -8.37 11.26
CA GLN A 4 -15.67 -7.03 11.50
C GLN A 4 -15.56 -6.23 10.18
N ALA A 5 -16.56 -5.41 9.88
CA ALA A 5 -16.46 -4.52 8.72
C ALA A 5 -15.41 -3.45 9.03
N GLU A 6 -14.39 -3.37 8.20
CA GLU A 6 -13.36 -2.34 8.26
C GLU A 6 -13.89 -1.08 7.55
N ARG A 7 -13.43 0.09 7.98
CA ARG A 7 -13.81 1.34 7.33
C ARG A 7 -12.69 1.78 6.41
N VAL A 8 -12.93 1.73 5.10
CA VAL A 8 -12.02 2.27 4.10
C VAL A 8 -12.59 3.59 3.61
N ALA A 9 -11.91 4.70 3.89
CA ALA A 9 -12.41 6.05 3.62
C ALA A 9 -13.86 6.29 4.10
N GLY A 10 -14.20 5.75 5.28
CA GLY A 10 -15.53 5.88 5.87
C GLY A 10 -16.58 4.90 5.36
N LEU A 11 -16.30 4.13 4.29
CA LEU A 11 -17.19 3.09 3.78
C LEU A 11 -17.00 1.79 4.58
N PRO A 12 -18.08 1.18 5.12
CA PRO A 12 -17.97 -0.13 5.76
C PRO A 12 -17.79 -1.22 4.69
N VAL A 13 -16.60 -1.82 4.66
CA VAL A 13 -16.25 -2.90 3.75
C VAL A 13 -15.94 -4.14 4.57
N ARG A 14 -16.57 -5.26 4.21
CA ARG A 14 -16.20 -6.57 4.73
C ARG A 14 -15.23 -7.22 3.77
N TRP A 15 -14.19 -7.83 4.33
CA TRP A 15 -13.16 -8.51 3.58
C TRP A 15 -13.21 -10.00 3.89
N ARG A 16 -12.92 -10.80 2.87
CA ARG A 16 -12.76 -12.25 2.98
C ARG A 16 -11.46 -12.67 2.31
N SER A 17 -10.99 -13.86 2.67
CA SER A 17 -9.86 -14.46 1.97
C SER A 17 -10.19 -14.67 0.50
N ARG A 18 -9.30 -14.24 -0.38
CA ARG A 18 -9.43 -14.45 -1.81
C ARG A 18 -9.12 -15.92 -2.14
N ALA A 19 -9.87 -16.51 -3.06
CA ALA A 19 -9.65 -17.91 -3.46
C ALA A 19 -8.33 -18.11 -4.22
N ALA A 20 -7.97 -17.15 -5.07
CA ALA A 20 -6.70 -17.13 -5.81
C ALA A 20 -6.02 -15.77 -5.56
N PRO A 21 -4.81 -15.72 -4.98
CA PRO A 21 -4.14 -14.45 -4.72
C PRO A 21 -3.89 -13.64 -5.99
N LEU A 22 -3.91 -12.31 -5.87
CA LEU A 22 -3.46 -11.44 -6.96
C LEU A 22 -1.93 -11.46 -7.08
N GLU A 23 -1.42 -11.24 -8.29
CA GLU A 23 0.00 -10.99 -8.53
C GLU A 23 0.41 -9.67 -7.85
N PRO A 24 1.41 -9.70 -6.94
CA PRO A 24 1.91 -8.50 -6.27
C PRO A 24 2.57 -7.53 -7.26
N VAL A 25 2.10 -6.29 -7.27
CA VAL A 25 2.70 -5.18 -8.02
C VAL A 25 3.09 -4.01 -7.13
N ALA A 26 2.77 -4.10 -5.84
CA ALA A 26 3.18 -3.16 -4.82
C ALA A 26 3.24 -3.81 -3.43
N VAL A 27 3.96 -3.16 -2.53
CA VAL A 27 4.02 -3.48 -1.10
C VAL A 27 3.82 -2.22 -0.30
N ALA A 28 3.02 -2.29 0.76
CA ALA A 28 2.69 -1.18 1.62
C ALA A 28 2.96 -1.51 3.08
N GLY A 29 3.55 -0.57 3.81
CA GLY A 29 3.67 -0.60 5.26
C GLY A 29 2.99 0.61 5.89
N VAL A 30 2.41 0.45 7.08
CA VAL A 30 1.78 1.51 7.87
C VAL A 30 2.40 1.56 9.27
N GLY A 31 2.56 2.76 9.83
CA GLY A 31 3.17 3.02 11.14
C GLY A 31 4.59 2.45 11.24
N ALA A 32 4.84 1.66 12.29
CA ALA A 32 6.13 1.02 12.50
C ALA A 32 6.54 0.09 11.32
N VAL A 33 5.58 -0.58 10.68
CA VAL A 33 5.87 -1.45 9.52
C VAL A 33 6.37 -0.63 8.33
N ALA A 34 5.87 0.59 8.12
CA ALA A 34 6.37 1.50 7.08
C ALA A 34 7.87 1.79 7.26
N HIS A 35 8.30 1.97 8.51
CA HIS A 35 9.70 2.22 8.84
C HIS A 35 10.58 0.99 8.58
N VAL A 36 10.13 -0.19 9.01
CA VAL A 36 10.84 -1.46 8.74
C VAL A 36 10.93 -1.70 7.23
N LEU A 37 9.87 -1.41 6.49
CA LEU A 37 9.86 -1.48 5.02
C LEU A 37 10.89 -0.52 4.41
N GLY A 38 10.94 0.74 4.86
CA GLY A 38 11.93 1.71 4.39
C GLY A 38 13.37 1.29 4.71
N GLN A 39 13.61 0.78 5.92
CA GLN A 39 14.93 0.25 6.30
C GLN A 39 15.32 -0.95 5.43
N ARG A 40 14.39 -1.85 5.14
CA ARG A 40 14.63 -2.98 4.23
C ARG A 40 14.94 -2.51 2.82
N ALA A 41 14.22 -1.51 2.32
CA ALA A 41 14.45 -0.91 1.01
C ALA A 41 15.84 -0.26 0.93
N LEU A 42 16.34 0.39 1.99
CA LEU A 42 17.71 0.93 2.02
C LEU A 42 18.80 -0.13 1.93
N LEU A 43 18.53 -1.38 2.29
CA LEU A 43 19.48 -2.47 2.13
C LEU A 43 19.55 -3.00 0.69
N ALA A 44 18.62 -2.60 -0.18
CA ALA A 44 18.66 -2.93 -1.60
C ALA A 44 19.74 -2.13 -2.33
N ASP A 45 20.23 -2.65 -3.45
CA ASP A 45 21.16 -1.93 -4.30
C ASP A 45 20.45 -0.84 -5.11
N ASP A 46 21.23 0.03 -5.75
CA ASP A 46 20.66 1.15 -6.51
C ASP A 46 19.92 0.68 -7.78
N ALA A 47 20.24 -0.51 -8.30
CA ALA A 47 19.51 -1.11 -9.41
C ALA A 47 18.07 -1.50 -9.00
N ALA A 48 17.91 -2.08 -7.81
CA ALA A 48 16.60 -2.39 -7.24
C ALA A 48 15.81 -1.14 -6.90
N LEU A 49 16.45 -0.13 -6.28
CA LEU A 49 15.79 1.14 -5.97
C LEU A 49 15.28 1.85 -7.23
N THR A 50 16.08 1.85 -8.30
CA THR A 50 15.69 2.48 -9.56
C THR A 50 14.59 1.71 -10.31
N ALA A 51 14.41 0.42 -10.03
CA ALA A 51 13.31 -0.40 -10.53
C ALA A 51 12.00 -0.22 -9.74
N TRP A 52 12.03 0.49 -8.62
CA TRP A 52 10.84 0.80 -7.84
C TRP A 52 10.39 2.24 -8.04
N SER A 53 9.09 2.43 -7.96
CA SER A 53 8.49 3.74 -7.70
C SER A 53 7.75 3.69 -6.37
N GLY A 54 7.49 4.83 -5.73
CA GLY A 54 6.84 4.83 -4.45
C GLY A 54 6.18 6.15 -4.08
N VAL A 55 5.33 6.05 -3.07
CA VAL A 55 4.71 7.18 -2.38
C VAL A 55 4.97 7.00 -0.90
N ALA A 56 5.39 8.08 -0.26
CA ALA A 56 5.60 8.14 1.18
C ALA A 56 4.70 9.21 1.79
N GLY A 57 3.99 8.85 2.85
CA GLY A 57 3.28 9.76 3.74
C GLY A 57 3.95 9.81 5.12
N PRO A 58 3.37 10.51 6.10
CA PRO A 58 3.91 10.58 7.46
C PRO A 58 4.04 9.22 8.15
N ASP A 59 3.08 8.32 7.93
CA ASP A 59 2.97 7.01 8.59
C ASP A 59 2.80 5.86 7.59
N VAL A 60 2.97 6.10 6.29
CA VAL A 60 2.74 5.09 5.25
C VAL A 60 3.82 5.14 4.19
N LEU A 61 4.24 3.96 3.73
CA LEU A 61 5.15 3.81 2.59
C LEU A 61 4.58 2.77 1.65
N VAL A 62 4.40 3.15 0.38
CA VAL A 62 4.00 2.24 -0.70
C VAL A 62 5.10 2.20 -1.73
N LEU A 63 5.59 1.01 -2.03
CA LEU A 63 6.57 0.76 -3.10
C LEU A 63 5.89 -0.07 -4.18
N LEU A 64 6.01 0.36 -5.43
CA LEU A 64 5.50 -0.32 -6.62
C LEU A 64 6.67 -0.88 -7.42
N GLY A 65 6.50 -2.10 -7.92
CA GLY A 65 7.55 -2.84 -8.62
C GLY A 65 7.07 -4.23 -9.03
N ALA A 66 7.88 -4.94 -9.79
CA ALA A 66 7.60 -6.33 -10.13
C ALA A 66 7.68 -7.23 -8.88
N GLU A 67 6.81 -8.25 -8.77
CA GLU A 67 6.76 -9.19 -7.64
C GLU A 67 8.15 -9.67 -7.20
N ALA A 68 8.96 -10.11 -8.16
CA ALA A 68 10.29 -10.67 -7.91
C ALA A 68 11.28 -9.68 -7.31
N SER A 69 11.05 -8.37 -7.46
CA SER A 69 11.91 -7.35 -6.86
C SER A 69 11.33 -6.75 -5.58
N LEU A 70 10.06 -6.98 -5.23
CA LEU A 70 9.49 -6.35 -4.03
C LEU A 70 10.17 -6.83 -2.75
N PRO A 71 10.45 -5.93 -1.79
CA PRO A 71 11.08 -6.31 -0.53
C PRO A 71 10.15 -7.16 0.33
N TRP A 72 10.72 -8.22 0.90
CA TRP A 72 10.05 -9.08 1.88
C TRP A 72 10.26 -8.58 3.31
N VAL A 73 9.17 -8.24 3.97
CA VAL A 73 9.10 -7.70 5.34
C VAL A 73 7.86 -8.25 6.04
N GLU A 74 7.99 -8.62 7.31
CA GLU A 74 6.87 -9.07 8.13
C GLU A 74 5.85 -7.92 8.34
N GLY A 75 4.55 -8.22 8.20
CA GLY A 75 3.46 -7.28 8.49
C GLY A 75 3.13 -6.27 7.39
N VAL A 76 3.85 -6.29 6.27
CA VAL A 76 3.48 -5.50 5.09
C VAL A 76 2.25 -6.07 4.39
N VAL A 77 1.58 -5.23 3.61
CA VAL A 77 0.47 -5.63 2.74
C VAL A 77 0.96 -5.63 1.30
N TYR A 78 1.01 -6.81 0.68
CA TYR A 78 1.20 -6.93 -0.76
C TYR A 78 -0.08 -6.60 -1.49
N LEU A 79 0.03 -5.76 -2.52
CA LEU A 79 -1.08 -5.27 -3.30
C LEU A 79 -0.94 -5.68 -4.75
N GLY A 80 -2.04 -6.12 -5.34
CA GLY A 80 -2.17 -6.49 -6.74
C GLY A 80 -3.23 -5.67 -7.46
N ARG A 81 -3.22 -5.73 -8.79
CA ARG A 81 -4.29 -5.17 -9.63
C ARG A 81 -5.34 -6.23 -9.91
N ASP A 82 -6.59 -5.94 -9.56
CA ASP A 82 -7.72 -6.78 -9.95
C ASP A 82 -8.21 -6.34 -11.34
N PRO A 83 -8.37 -7.25 -12.32
CA PRO A 83 -8.87 -6.89 -13.65
C PRO A 83 -10.27 -6.24 -13.63
N LEU A 84 -11.07 -6.49 -12.59
CA LEU A 84 -12.40 -5.89 -12.43
C LEU A 84 -12.38 -4.52 -11.74
N ALA A 85 -11.23 -4.09 -11.23
CA ALA A 85 -11.02 -2.78 -10.59
C ALA A 85 -9.58 -2.28 -10.83
N PRO A 86 -9.22 -1.93 -12.08
CA PRO A 86 -7.85 -1.62 -12.49
C PRO A 86 -7.27 -0.33 -11.86
N ALA A 87 -8.12 0.56 -11.37
CA ALA A 87 -7.71 1.77 -10.67
C ALA A 87 -7.39 1.51 -9.18
N LEU A 88 -7.68 0.32 -8.65
CA LEU A 88 -7.34 -0.05 -7.28
C LEU A 88 -6.15 -1.02 -7.24
N LEU A 89 -5.25 -0.77 -6.27
CA LEU A 89 -4.34 -1.76 -5.76
C LEU A 89 -4.96 -2.36 -4.49
N LEU A 90 -5.28 -3.64 -4.55
CA LEU A 90 -5.98 -4.38 -3.49
C LEU A 90 -5.06 -5.40 -2.84
N PRO A 91 -5.24 -5.73 -1.55
CA PRO A 91 -4.46 -6.78 -0.91
C PRO A 91 -4.53 -8.10 -1.67
N CYS A 92 -3.37 -8.71 -1.97
CA CYS A 92 -3.32 -9.92 -2.77
C CYS A 92 -4.10 -11.08 -2.15
N ALA A 93 -4.14 -11.17 -0.81
CA ALA A 93 -4.78 -12.26 -0.08
C ALA A 93 -6.26 -12.00 0.27
N LEU A 94 -6.76 -10.77 0.08
CA LEU A 94 -8.11 -10.39 0.49
C LEU A 94 -8.91 -9.88 -0.71
N GLU A 95 -10.21 -10.08 -0.64
CA GLU A 95 -11.17 -9.46 -1.54
C GLU A 95 -12.35 -8.90 -0.75
N PRO A 96 -12.97 -7.80 -1.22
CA PRO A 96 -14.18 -7.31 -0.60
C PRO A 96 -15.33 -8.29 -0.81
N GLU A 97 -16.24 -8.40 0.15
CA GLU A 97 -17.47 -9.18 0.00
C GLU A 97 -18.45 -8.56 -1.00
N VAL A 98 -18.30 -7.26 -1.27
CA VAL A 98 -19.03 -6.54 -2.32
C VAL A 98 -18.30 -6.65 -3.66
N ALA A 99 -19.01 -6.48 -4.77
CA ALA A 99 -18.38 -6.49 -6.09
C ALA A 99 -17.26 -5.44 -6.18
N VAL A 100 -16.06 -5.88 -6.58
CA VAL A 100 -14.84 -5.05 -6.60
C VAL A 100 -15.02 -3.80 -7.47
N SER A 101 -15.72 -3.93 -8.59
CA SER A 101 -16.05 -2.80 -9.48
C SER A 101 -16.96 -1.75 -8.84
N LEU A 102 -17.84 -2.15 -7.92
CA LEU A 102 -18.65 -1.20 -7.14
C LEU A 102 -17.81 -0.49 -6.08
N LEU A 103 -16.89 -1.23 -5.44
CA LEU A 103 -15.95 -0.64 -4.49
C LEU A 103 -15.08 0.41 -5.19
N GLU A 104 -14.50 0.10 -6.35
CA GLU A 104 -13.72 1.06 -7.15
C GLU A 104 -14.49 2.35 -7.42
N ARG A 105 -15.70 2.24 -7.97
CA ARG A 105 -16.54 3.41 -8.25
C ARG A 105 -16.84 4.24 -7.00
N ALA A 106 -17.09 3.58 -5.87
CA ALA A 106 -17.39 4.26 -4.62
C ALA A 106 -16.16 5.02 -4.07
N LEU A 107 -14.96 4.44 -4.16
CA LEU A 107 -13.73 5.07 -3.67
C LEU A 107 -13.28 6.23 -4.59
N LEU A 108 -13.36 6.05 -5.91
CA LEU A 108 -12.96 7.08 -6.88
C LEU A 108 -13.88 8.30 -6.83
N ALA A 109 -15.18 8.12 -6.56
CA ALA A 109 -16.13 9.22 -6.45
C ALA A 109 -15.72 10.30 -5.42
N GLY A 110 -14.91 9.95 -4.42
CA GLY A 110 -14.40 10.88 -3.40
C GLY A 110 -12.91 11.24 -3.53
N GLN A 111 -12.18 10.68 -4.51
CA GLN A 111 -10.71 10.79 -4.59
C GLN A 111 -10.19 11.18 -5.99
N GLY A 112 -11.04 11.18 -7.02
CA GLY A 112 -10.65 11.44 -8.42
C GLY A 112 -10.23 10.16 -9.16
N ASP A 113 -9.54 10.32 -10.29
CA ASP A 113 -9.22 9.21 -11.22
C ASP A 113 -7.83 8.59 -11.00
N ALA A 114 -7.09 9.04 -9.97
CA ALA A 114 -5.77 8.51 -9.67
C ALA A 114 -5.87 7.10 -9.10
N PRO A 115 -4.96 6.17 -9.46
CA PRO A 115 -4.95 4.84 -8.87
C PRO A 115 -4.75 4.91 -7.34
N LEU A 116 -5.47 4.07 -6.60
CA LEU A 116 -5.50 4.06 -5.14
C LEU A 116 -5.01 2.72 -4.58
N ALA A 117 -4.08 2.76 -3.64
CA ALA A 117 -3.78 1.62 -2.78
C ALA A 117 -4.77 1.57 -1.61
N VAL A 118 -5.40 0.41 -1.44
CA VAL A 118 -6.39 0.17 -0.37
C VAL A 118 -5.73 -0.63 0.73
N LEU A 119 -5.70 -0.07 1.94
CA LEU A 119 -5.09 -0.69 3.13
C LEU A 119 -6.19 -0.98 4.17
N PRO A 120 -6.79 -2.18 4.15
CA PRO A 120 -8.00 -2.44 4.93
C PRO A 120 -7.81 -2.36 6.45
N ALA A 121 -6.71 -2.94 6.94
CA ALA A 121 -6.39 -2.98 8.37
C ALA A 121 -6.21 -1.59 9.00
N SER A 122 -5.69 -0.61 8.25
CA SER A 122 -5.55 0.78 8.70
C SER A 122 -6.73 1.68 8.26
N GLY A 123 -7.57 1.21 7.34
CA GLY A 123 -8.64 2.00 6.72
C GLY A 123 -8.17 3.10 5.77
N GLN A 124 -6.87 3.13 5.45
CA GLN A 124 -6.26 4.18 4.64
C GLN A 124 -6.45 3.91 3.13
N LEU A 125 -6.58 5.02 2.39
CA LEU A 125 -6.45 5.06 0.94
C LEU A 125 -5.23 5.90 0.59
N VAL A 126 -4.34 5.36 -0.23
CA VAL A 126 -3.12 6.06 -0.65
C VAL A 126 -3.15 6.25 -2.17
N PRO A 127 -3.27 7.49 -2.67
CA PRO A 127 -3.09 7.77 -4.09
C PRO A 127 -1.67 7.42 -4.53
N VAL A 128 -1.55 6.52 -5.51
CA VAL A 128 -0.25 6.10 -6.08
C VAL A 128 -0.02 6.65 -7.48
N GLY A 129 -0.95 7.47 -8.00
CA GLY A 129 -0.82 8.11 -9.32
C GLY A 129 0.37 9.08 -9.43
N ALA A 130 0.87 9.59 -8.31
CA ALA A 130 2.04 10.48 -8.25
C ALA A 130 3.33 9.76 -7.82
N ALA A 131 3.35 8.41 -7.83
CA ALA A 131 4.51 7.63 -7.42
C ALA A 131 5.77 8.07 -8.18
N GLN A 132 6.84 8.35 -7.43
CA GLN A 132 8.13 8.77 -7.96
C GLN A 132 9.13 7.64 -7.85
N GLN A 133 10.16 7.66 -8.70
CA GLN A 133 11.26 6.70 -8.59
C GLN A 133 11.89 6.77 -7.18
N VAL A 134 12.22 5.61 -6.60
CA VAL A 134 12.80 5.57 -5.27
C VAL A 134 14.27 6.02 -5.33
N VAL A 135 14.57 7.11 -4.64
CA VAL A 135 15.93 7.64 -4.49
C VAL A 135 16.39 7.42 -3.06
N ARG A 136 17.58 6.83 -2.89
CA ARG A 136 18.17 6.50 -1.58
C ARG A 136 18.16 7.69 -0.60
N ALA A 137 18.67 8.84 -1.05
CA ALA A 137 18.73 10.05 -0.22
C ALA A 137 17.34 10.51 0.26
N SER A 138 16.32 10.43 -0.61
CA SER A 138 14.93 10.77 -0.24
C SER A 138 14.36 9.78 0.78
N LEU A 139 14.65 8.49 0.63
CA LEU A 139 14.23 7.44 1.56
C LEU A 139 14.89 7.59 2.94
N GLU A 140 16.18 7.92 2.99
CA GLU A 140 16.92 8.22 4.22
C GLU A 140 16.35 9.46 4.94
N ALA A 141 16.09 10.53 4.17
CA ALA A 141 15.51 11.76 4.71
C ALA A 141 14.10 11.52 5.28
N TRP A 142 13.29 10.73 4.59
CA TRP A 142 11.96 10.34 5.06
C TRP A 142 12.02 9.53 6.36
N LEU A 143 12.87 8.49 6.43
CA LEU A 143 13.06 7.68 7.65
C LEU A 143 13.55 8.51 8.85
N THR A 144 14.35 9.53 8.60
CA THR A 144 14.85 10.43 9.65
C THR A 144 13.74 11.37 10.15
N SER A 145 12.93 11.88 9.22
CA SER A 145 11.79 12.76 9.54
C SER A 145 10.70 12.03 10.31
N ALA A 146 10.45 10.76 9.98
CA ALA A 146 9.44 9.95 10.64
C ALA A 146 9.81 9.59 12.08
N LYS A 147 11.10 9.35 12.39
CA LYS A 147 11.61 9.18 13.77
C LYS A 147 11.38 10.40 14.67
N GLY A 148 11.30 11.61 14.11
CA GLY A 148 11.03 12.84 14.87
C GLY A 148 9.60 12.95 15.41
N THR A 149 8.66 12.18 14.84
CA THR A 149 7.23 12.24 15.23
C THR A 149 6.91 11.36 16.44
N GLU A 150 7.72 10.32 16.72
CA GLU A 150 7.52 9.41 17.86
C GLU A 150 8.08 9.96 19.20
N ALA A 151 8.83 11.06 19.19
CA ALA A 151 9.49 11.62 20.39
C ALA A 151 8.64 12.67 21.15
N GLY A 152 7.34 12.79 20.83
CA GLY A 152 6.45 13.79 21.40
C GLY A 152 5.14 13.20 21.94
N THR A 153 5.22 12.39 23.00
CA THR A 153 4.10 12.09 23.92
C THR A 153 4.71 11.66 25.25
#